data_AF-A0A662FDZ8-F1
#
_entry.id   AF-A0A662FDZ8-F1
#
_cell.length_a   1.000
_cell.length_b   1.000
_cell.length_c   1.000
_cell.angle_alpha   90.00
_cell.angle_beta   90.00
_cell.angle_gamma   90.00
#
_symmetry.space_group_name_H-M   'P 1'
#
loop_
_entity.id
_entity.type
_entity.pdbx_description
1 polymer ?
#
loop_
_entity_poly.entity_id
_entity_poly.type
_entity_poly.pdbx_seq_one_letter_code
_entity_poly.pdbx_strand_id
1 'polypeptide(L)'
;MTLLEEMGIMDVLLPFLLIFSITFAVFEKTKITGKKNVNVMIALVIALAVVIPHVTGSYPSGFDVVVIINAILPQISLVILAILLFMLISGLIAAPGGGAGKMIGVIVALLLILFIFFGTIGYFYDISWLYDFFGSEAVTFLIVMLVFALAIFGIVGGGKGEEAAEIRIPR
;
A
#
# COMPACT_ATOMS: atom_id res chain seq x y z
N MET A 1 -19.61 9.01 -25.94
CA MET A 1 -19.61 9.65 -24.60
C MET A 1 -20.96 9.41 -23.98
N THR A 2 -20.99 8.98 -22.73
CA THR A 2 -22.25 8.73 -22.03
C THR A 2 -22.76 10.06 -21.45
N LEU A 3 -24.09 10.27 -21.40
CA LEU A 3 -24.71 11.51 -20.88
C LEU A 3 -24.23 11.89 -19.45
N LEU A 4 -23.71 10.93 -18.68
CA LEU A 4 -23.16 11.14 -17.34
C LEU A 4 -21.79 11.86 -17.35
N GLU A 5 -20.96 11.64 -18.37
CA GLU A 5 -19.65 12.31 -18.51
C GLU A 5 -19.84 13.76 -18.95
N GLU A 6 -20.79 14.05 -19.83
CA GLU A 6 -21.05 15.40 -20.32
C GLU A 6 -21.68 16.32 -19.27
N MET A 7 -22.39 15.77 -18.29
CA MET A 7 -23.01 16.55 -17.21
C MET A 7 -22.04 16.92 -16.07
N GLY A 8 -20.78 16.45 -16.08
CA GLY A 8 -19.80 16.73 -15.03
C GLY A 8 -20.18 16.18 -13.65
N ILE A 9 -21.17 15.27 -13.57
CA ILE A 9 -21.66 14.72 -12.30
C ILE A 9 -20.54 13.92 -11.62
N MET A 10 -19.74 13.16 -12.38
CA MET A 10 -18.65 12.37 -11.80
C MET A 10 -17.52 13.25 -11.27
N ASP A 11 -17.26 14.39 -11.89
CA ASP A 11 -16.23 15.35 -11.46
C ASP A 11 -16.58 16.02 -10.12
N VAL A 12 -17.86 16.05 -9.76
CA VAL A 12 -18.34 16.52 -8.44
C VAL A 12 -18.45 15.35 -7.45
N LEU A 13 -19.10 14.27 -7.88
CA LEU A 13 -19.56 13.21 -7.00
C LEU A 13 -18.42 12.32 -6.49
N LEU A 14 -17.44 12.00 -7.35
CA LEU A 14 -16.28 11.19 -6.95
C LEU A 14 -15.45 11.86 -5.85
N PRO A 15 -14.97 13.12 -6.02
CA PRO A 15 -14.22 13.77 -4.96
C PRO A 15 -15.08 14.06 -3.74
N PHE A 16 -16.38 14.35 -3.89
CA PHE A 16 -17.28 14.49 -2.74
C PHE A 16 -17.34 13.24 -1.89
N LEU A 17 -17.60 12.07 -2.49
CA LEU A 17 -17.65 10.82 -1.77
C LEU A 17 -16.31 10.47 -1.11
N LEU A 18 -15.20 10.78 -1.78
CA LEU A 18 -13.86 10.56 -1.25
C LEU A 18 -13.62 11.38 0.04
N ILE A 19 -13.79 12.71 -0.04
CA ILE A 19 -13.53 13.60 1.10
C ILE A 19 -14.52 13.34 2.22
N PHE A 20 -15.80 13.16 1.90
CA PHE A 20 -16.84 12.85 2.88
C PHE A 20 -16.51 11.56 3.64
N SER A 21 -16.22 10.47 2.91
CA SER A 21 -15.99 9.16 3.52
C SER A 21 -14.75 9.14 4.39
N ILE A 22 -13.64 9.75 3.93
CA ILE A 22 -12.39 9.83 4.71
C ILE A 22 -12.62 10.65 5.97
N THR A 23 -13.19 11.85 5.85
CA THR A 23 -13.44 12.74 6.98
C THR A 23 -14.38 12.11 8.00
N PHE A 24 -15.48 11.52 7.53
CA PHE A 24 -16.43 10.81 8.38
C PHE A 24 -15.79 9.62 9.09
N ALA A 25 -15.02 8.79 8.38
CA ALA A 25 -14.32 7.65 8.97
C ALA A 25 -13.32 8.07 10.04
N VAL A 26 -12.58 9.17 9.82
CA VAL A 26 -11.63 9.73 10.80
C VAL A 26 -12.37 10.19 12.05
N PHE A 27 -13.46 10.95 11.93
CA PHE A 27 -14.23 11.40 13.09
C PHE A 27 -14.88 10.25 13.86
N GLU A 28 -15.35 9.22 13.17
CA GLU A 28 -15.93 8.03 13.80
C GLU A 28 -14.85 7.19 14.51
N LYS A 29 -13.66 7.04 13.91
CA LYS A 29 -12.55 6.27 14.49
C LYS A 29 -11.94 6.97 15.70
N THR A 30 -11.81 8.30 15.66
CA THR A 30 -11.22 9.11 16.73
C THR A 30 -12.22 9.52 17.80
N LYS A 31 -13.53 9.35 17.56
CA LYS A 31 -14.63 9.71 18.47
C LYS A 31 -14.61 11.19 18.90
N ILE A 32 -14.12 12.10 18.05
CA ILE A 32 -13.96 13.53 18.38
C ILE A 32 -15.25 14.17 18.93
N THR A 33 -16.39 13.94 18.28
CA THR A 33 -17.66 14.58 18.70
C THR A 33 -18.51 13.70 19.62
N GLY A 34 -18.19 12.40 19.69
CA GLY A 34 -18.99 11.38 20.39
C GLY A 34 -20.40 11.12 19.81
N LYS A 35 -20.82 11.82 18.74
CA LYS A 35 -22.17 11.70 18.17
C LYS A 35 -22.13 11.53 16.65
N LYS A 36 -22.62 10.39 16.17
CA LYS A 36 -22.61 10.04 14.74
C LYS A 36 -23.26 11.09 13.83
N ASN A 37 -24.40 11.66 14.24
CA ASN A 37 -25.10 12.69 13.46
C ASN A 37 -24.27 13.97 13.31
N VAL A 38 -23.51 14.36 14.35
CA VAL A 38 -22.61 15.50 14.28
C VAL A 38 -21.42 15.19 13.36
N ASN A 39 -20.85 13.98 13.45
CA ASN A 39 -19.77 13.53 12.55
C ASN A 39 -20.20 13.60 11.07
N VAL A 40 -21.40 13.11 10.74
CA VAL A 40 -21.94 13.17 9.37
C VAL A 40 -22.08 14.61 8.89
N MET A 41 -22.67 15.48 9.70
CA MET A 41 -22.89 16.89 9.30
C MET A 41 -21.58 17.63 9.09
N ILE A 42 -20.59 17.46 9.98
CA ILE A 42 -19.28 18.12 9.81
C ILE A 42 -18.55 17.55 8.59
N ALA A 43 -18.55 16.23 8.39
CA ALA A 43 -17.92 15.62 7.22
C ALA A 43 -18.57 16.09 5.91
N LEU A 44 -19.90 16.28 5.88
CA LEU A 44 -20.62 16.82 4.73
C LEU A 44 -20.22 18.27 4.44
N VAL A 45 -20.17 19.12 5.46
CA VAL A 45 -19.76 20.52 5.32
C VAL A 45 -18.32 20.61 4.80
N ILE A 46 -17.41 19.81 5.35
CA ILE A 46 -16.00 19.77 4.91
C ILE A 46 -15.91 19.28 3.45
N ALA A 47 -16.63 18.21 3.09
CA ALA A 47 -16.62 17.68 1.73
C ALA A 47 -17.11 18.72 0.71
N LEU A 48 -18.21 19.42 0.99
CA LEU A 48 -18.69 20.50 0.12
C LEU A 48 -17.69 21.66 0.04
N ALA A 49 -17.11 22.06 1.18
CA ALA A 49 -16.12 23.14 1.22
C ALA A 49 -14.84 22.82 0.42
N VAL A 50 -14.50 21.54 0.26
CA VAL A 50 -13.33 21.09 -0.51
C VAL A 50 -13.66 20.92 -2.00
N VAL A 51 -14.83 20.36 -2.32
CA VAL A 51 -15.21 20.02 -3.71
C VAL A 51 -15.67 21.23 -4.50
N ILE A 52 -16.37 22.19 -3.89
CA ILE A 52 -16.85 23.37 -4.62
C ILE A 52 -15.67 24.15 -5.23
N PRO A 53 -14.59 24.48 -4.49
CA PRO A 53 -13.43 25.15 -5.07
C PRO A 53 -12.66 24.32 -6.10
N HIS A 54 -12.70 22.99 -6.00
CA HIS A 54 -12.10 22.07 -6.98
C HIS A 54 -12.81 22.18 -8.33
N VAL A 55 -14.13 22.04 -8.32
CA VAL A 55 -14.95 22.02 -9.54
C VAL A 55 -15.06 23.41 -10.16
N THR A 56 -15.11 24.47 -9.34
CA THR A 56 -15.15 25.85 -9.83
C THR A 56 -13.78 26.41 -10.22
N GLY A 57 -12.70 25.66 -9.99
CA GLY A 57 -11.33 26.10 -10.27
C GLY A 57 -10.89 27.29 -9.43
N SER A 58 -11.48 27.50 -8.25
CA SER A 58 -11.18 28.65 -7.40
C SER A 58 -10.04 28.40 -6.41
N TYR A 59 -9.39 27.23 -6.45
CA TYR A 59 -8.16 27.00 -5.69
C TYR A 59 -6.99 27.82 -6.24
N PRO A 60 -6.12 28.36 -5.37
CA PRO A 60 -4.82 28.86 -5.81
C PRO A 60 -4.02 27.76 -6.50
N SER A 61 -3.24 28.11 -7.52
CA SER A 61 -2.45 27.15 -8.30
C SER A 61 -1.57 26.26 -7.41
N GLY A 62 -1.75 24.94 -7.52
CA GLY A 62 -1.00 23.95 -6.74
C GLY A 62 -1.58 23.61 -5.36
N PHE A 63 -2.66 24.26 -4.93
CA PHE A 63 -3.29 24.05 -3.61
C PHE A 63 -4.62 23.29 -3.68
N ASP A 64 -4.91 22.67 -4.80
CA ASP A 64 -6.12 21.87 -4.96
C ASP A 64 -6.04 20.60 -4.11
N VAL A 65 -6.84 20.56 -3.05
CA VAL A 65 -6.86 19.48 -2.07
C VAL A 65 -7.24 18.14 -2.72
N VAL A 66 -8.14 18.13 -3.69
CA VAL A 66 -8.58 16.90 -4.36
C VAL A 66 -7.43 16.32 -5.19
N VAL A 67 -6.71 17.18 -5.92
CA VAL A 67 -5.54 16.77 -6.71
C VAL A 67 -4.44 16.22 -5.79
N ILE A 68 -4.16 16.91 -4.68
CA ILE A 68 -3.16 16.49 -3.69
C ILE A 68 -3.51 15.13 -3.10
N ILE A 69 -4.78 14.92 -2.71
CA ILE A 69 -5.23 13.65 -2.15
C ILE A 69 -5.11 12.52 -3.17
N ASN A 70 -5.50 12.74 -4.43
CA ASN A 70 -5.35 11.73 -5.48
C ASN A 70 -3.88 11.38 -5.77
N ALA A 71 -2.96 12.31 -5.58
CA ALA A 71 -1.52 12.04 -5.69
C ALA A 71 -0.97 11.23 -4.51
N ILE A 72 -1.47 11.46 -3.29
CA ILE A 72 -0.94 10.87 -2.06
C ILE A 72 -1.60 9.52 -1.72
N LEU A 73 -2.89 9.32 -2.04
CA LEU A 73 -3.64 8.11 -1.71
C LEU A 73 -3.00 6.79 -2.18
N PRO A 74 -2.49 6.69 -3.43
CA PRO A 74 -1.81 5.49 -3.88
C PRO A 74 -0.56 5.19 -3.04
N GLN A 75 0.21 6.24 -2.73
CA GLN A 75 1.46 6.13 -1.97
C GLN A 75 1.20 5.66 -0.53
N ILE A 76 0.21 6.26 0.15
CA ILE A 76 -0.20 5.83 1.50
C ILE A 76 -0.69 4.38 1.47
N SER A 77 -1.47 3.99 0.47
CA SER A 77 -1.97 2.62 0.33
C SER A 77 -0.84 1.61 0.19
N LEU A 78 0.20 1.93 -0.58
CA LEU A 78 1.39 1.09 -0.70
C LEU A 78 2.18 0.99 0.61
N VAL A 79 2.31 2.09 1.36
CA VAL A 79 2.97 2.08 2.68
C VAL A 79 2.19 1.22 3.66
N ILE A 80 0.86 1.36 3.72
CA ILE A 80 0.01 0.53 4.58
C ILE A 80 0.14 -0.94 4.19
N LEU A 81 0.13 -1.27 2.90
CA LEU A 81 0.32 -2.63 2.42
C LEU A 81 1.68 -3.19 2.84
N ALA A 82 2.76 -2.41 2.72
CA ALA A 82 4.09 -2.81 3.15
C ALA A 82 4.15 -3.09 4.66
N ILE A 83 3.55 -2.22 5.48
CA ILE A 83 3.45 -2.42 6.93
C ILE A 83 2.62 -3.66 7.26
N LEU A 84 1.50 -3.89 6.57
CA LEU A 84 0.67 -5.08 6.77
C LEU A 84 1.43 -6.36 6.44
N LEU A 85 2.13 -6.39 5.31
CA LEU A 85 2.98 -7.53 4.93
C LEU A 85 4.08 -7.75 5.96
N PHE A 86 4.72 -6.68 6.44
CA PHE A 86 5.70 -6.77 7.52
C PHE A 86 5.10 -7.36 8.80
N MET A 87 3.95 -6.86 9.24
CA MET A 87 3.25 -7.35 10.42
C MET A 87 2.87 -8.84 10.26
N LEU A 88 2.37 -9.26 9.09
CA LEU A 88 2.04 -10.67 8.81
C LEU A 88 3.27 -11.56 8.88
N ILE A 89 4.38 -11.17 8.24
CA ILE A 89 5.64 -11.91 8.27
C ILE A 89 6.18 -11.98 9.71
N SER A 90 6.16 -10.86 10.45
CA SER A 90 6.62 -10.84 11.85
C SER A 90 5.75 -11.70 12.77
N GLY A 91 4.43 -11.74 12.53
CA GLY A 91 3.49 -12.57 13.28
C GLY A 91 3.68 -14.06 13.00
N LEU A 92 4.02 -14.43 11.75
CA LEU A 92 4.33 -15.81 11.38
C LEU A 92 5.59 -16.35 12.09
N ILE A 93 6.57 -15.49 12.36
CA ILE A 93 7.81 -15.85 13.08
C ILE A 93 7.56 -16.11 14.58
N ALA A 94 6.58 -15.42 15.17
CA ALA A 94 6.29 -15.53 16.61
C ALA A 94 5.62 -16.86 17.01
N ALA A 95 5.37 -17.76 16.04
CA ALA A 95 4.96 -19.14 16.33
C ALA A 95 6.06 -19.86 17.14
N PRO A 96 5.74 -20.54 18.26
CA PRO A 96 6.74 -21.17 19.10
C PRO A 96 7.48 -22.27 18.33
N GLY A 97 8.77 -22.06 18.04
CA GLY A 97 9.62 -23.00 17.29
C GLY A 97 10.55 -22.37 16.23
N GLY A 98 11.02 -21.13 16.41
CA GLY A 98 11.83 -20.43 15.41
C GLY A 98 13.33 -20.41 15.70
N GLY A 99 14.12 -21.21 14.97
CA GLY A 99 15.58 -21.09 14.93
C GLY A 99 16.07 -19.88 14.11
N ALA A 100 17.34 -19.52 14.26
CA ALA A 100 17.99 -18.34 13.65
C ALA A 100 17.79 -18.21 12.12
N GLY A 101 17.57 -19.33 11.41
CA GLY A 101 17.27 -19.32 9.97
C GLY A 101 15.96 -18.64 9.59
N LYS A 102 14.92 -18.72 10.44
CA LYS A 102 13.64 -18.01 10.19
C LYS A 102 13.79 -16.50 10.32
N MET A 103 14.65 -16.03 11.22
CA MET A 103 14.93 -14.60 11.41
C MET A 103 15.69 -13.99 10.21
N ILE A 104 16.65 -14.74 9.65
CA ILE A 104 17.43 -14.30 8.47
C ILE A 104 16.54 -14.18 7.23
N GLY A 105 15.66 -15.17 6.98
CA GLY A 105 14.75 -15.13 5.83
C GLY A 105 13.82 -13.92 5.82
N VAL A 106 13.38 -13.48 7.00
CA VAL A 106 12.51 -12.31 7.15
C VAL A 106 13.26 -11.00 6.96
N ILE A 107 14.47 -10.87 7.48
CA ILE A 107 15.29 -9.68 7.27
C ILE A 107 15.59 -9.52 5.77
N VAL A 108 15.90 -10.62 5.08
CA VAL A 108 16.10 -10.60 3.62
C VAL A 108 14.82 -10.22 2.87
N ALA A 109 13.67 -10.80 3.24
CA ALA A 109 12.39 -10.44 2.62
C ALA A 109 12.02 -8.97 2.86
N LEU A 110 12.24 -8.45 4.07
CA LEU A 110 12.01 -7.05 4.41
C LEU A 110 12.89 -6.11 3.58
N LEU A 111 14.19 -6.39 3.52
CA LEU A 111 15.13 -5.57 2.76
C LEU A 111 14.79 -5.59 1.27
N LEU A 112 14.31 -6.71 0.74
CA LEU A 112 13.90 -6.83 -0.66
C LEU A 112 12.60 -6.06 -0.93
N ILE A 113 11.61 -6.14 -0.05
CA ILE A 113 10.37 -5.33 -0.14
C ILE A 113 10.70 -3.84 -0.10
N LEU A 114 11.55 -3.41 0.85
CA LEU A 114 11.99 -2.03 0.95
C LEU A 114 12.78 -1.61 -0.29
N PHE A 115 13.66 -2.45 -0.81
CA PHE A 115 14.42 -2.19 -2.04
C PHE A 115 13.50 -1.97 -3.25
N ILE A 116 12.50 -2.83 -3.46
CA ILE A 116 11.51 -2.67 -4.54
C ILE A 116 10.68 -1.40 -4.33
N PHE A 117 10.20 -1.17 -3.11
CA PHE A 117 9.38 0.00 -2.77
C PHE A 117 10.12 1.29 -3.07
N PHE A 118 11.35 1.41 -2.57
CA PHE A 118 12.20 2.58 -2.75
C PHE A 118 12.71 2.78 -4.18
N GLY A 119 12.91 1.69 -4.93
CA GLY A 119 13.21 1.75 -6.37
C GLY A 119 12.01 2.22 -7.20
N THR A 120 10.79 1.83 -6.82
CA THR A 120 9.56 2.20 -7.54
C THR A 120 9.20 3.68 -7.36
N ILE A 121 9.44 4.25 -6.17
CA ILE A 121 9.17 5.67 -5.89
C ILE A 121 10.32 6.61 -6.30
N GLY A 122 11.39 6.09 -6.90
CA GLY A 122 12.52 6.89 -7.41
C GLY A 122 13.35 7.61 -6.34
N TYR A 123 13.24 7.23 -5.07
CA TYR A 123 13.84 7.99 -3.95
C TYR A 123 15.37 7.79 -3.84
N PHE A 124 15.92 6.64 -4.27
CA PHE A 124 17.36 6.36 -4.17
C PHE A 124 18.07 6.16 -5.51
N TYR A 125 17.40 5.56 -6.49
CA TYR A 125 17.96 5.33 -7.82
C TYR A 125 16.85 5.43 -8.86
N ASP A 126 17.08 6.26 -9.87
CA ASP A 126 16.25 6.27 -11.06
C ASP A 126 16.55 5.01 -11.87
N ILE A 127 15.66 4.01 -11.78
CA ILE A 127 15.74 2.77 -12.56
C ILE A 127 15.12 2.93 -13.96
N SER A 128 14.80 4.15 -14.37
CA SER A 128 14.31 4.44 -15.72
C SER A 128 15.23 3.89 -16.80
N TRP A 129 16.56 3.89 -16.60
CA TRP A 129 17.50 3.30 -17.55
C TRP A 129 17.26 1.80 -17.80
N LEU A 130 16.79 1.06 -16.79
CA LEU A 130 16.49 -0.37 -16.89
C LEU A 130 15.17 -0.60 -17.63
N TYR A 131 14.17 0.24 -17.34
CA TYR A 131 12.88 0.24 -18.03
C TYR A 131 12.99 0.70 -19.48
N ASP A 132 13.85 1.68 -19.77
CA ASP A 132 14.12 2.18 -21.11
C ASP A 132 14.89 1.15 -21.95
N PHE A 133 15.77 0.37 -21.33
CA PHE A 133 16.58 -0.63 -22.03
C PHE A 133 15.84 -1.96 -22.27
N PHE A 134 15.07 -2.44 -21.29
CA PHE A 134 14.39 -3.74 -21.37
C PHE A 134 12.89 -3.63 -21.71
N GLY A 135 12.30 -2.44 -21.62
CA GLY A 135 10.85 -2.23 -21.75
C GLY A 135 10.12 -2.49 -20.43
N SER A 136 9.06 -1.72 -20.18
CA SER A 136 8.23 -1.79 -18.97
C SER A 136 7.70 -3.19 -18.69
N GLU A 137 7.30 -3.90 -19.73
CA GLU A 137 6.66 -5.22 -19.63
C GLU A 137 7.67 -6.30 -19.24
N ALA A 138 8.88 -6.28 -19.81
CA ALA A 138 9.91 -7.29 -19.54
C ALA A 138 10.49 -7.14 -18.13
N VAL A 139 10.75 -5.91 -17.69
CA VAL A 139 11.23 -5.64 -16.33
C VAL A 139 10.18 -6.06 -15.30
N THR A 140 8.90 -5.74 -15.55
CA THR A 140 7.80 -6.15 -14.67
C THR A 140 7.69 -7.67 -14.58
N PHE A 141 7.74 -8.37 -15.72
CA PHE A 141 7.73 -9.83 -15.77
C PHE A 141 8.91 -10.45 -15.01
N LEU A 142 10.11 -9.89 -15.17
CA LEU A 142 11.33 -10.37 -14.53
C LEU A 142 11.29 -10.18 -13.01
N ILE A 143 10.78 -9.04 -12.54
CA ILE A 143 10.56 -8.78 -11.11
C ILE A 143 9.55 -9.78 -10.54
N VAL A 144 8.41 -9.99 -11.21
CA VAL A 144 7.38 -10.93 -10.76
C VAL A 144 7.95 -12.35 -10.67
N MET A 145 8.68 -12.80 -11.69
CA MET A 145 9.34 -14.10 -11.73
C MET A 145 10.37 -14.25 -10.60
N LEU A 146 11.17 -13.21 -10.34
CA LEU A 146 12.18 -13.20 -9.29
C LEU A 146 11.55 -13.26 -7.89
N VAL A 147 10.48 -12.50 -7.66
CA VAL A 147 9.70 -12.57 -6.41
C VAL A 147 9.09 -13.96 -6.23
N PHE A 148 8.57 -14.57 -7.30
CA PHE A 148 8.01 -15.92 -7.27
C PHE A 148 9.08 -16.98 -6.94
N ALA A 149 10.24 -16.90 -7.58
CA ALA A 149 11.37 -17.80 -7.34
C ALA A 149 11.87 -17.72 -5.89
N LEU A 150 11.95 -16.50 -5.33
CA LEU A 150 12.35 -16.28 -3.95
C LEU A 150 11.29 -16.74 -2.95
N ALA A 151 9.99 -16.54 -3.24
CA ALA A 151 8.91 -17.07 -2.42
C ALA A 151 8.94 -18.60 -2.36
N ILE A 152 9.14 -19.26 -3.51
CA ILE A 152 9.31 -20.72 -3.58
C ILE A 152 10.53 -21.15 -2.78
N PHE A 153 11.68 -20.48 -2.95
CA PHE A 153 12.89 -20.81 -2.22
C PHE A 153 12.72 -20.64 -0.70
N GLY A 154 12.04 -19.57 -0.25
CA GLY A 154 11.78 -19.31 1.16
C GLY A 154 10.80 -20.31 1.79
N ILE A 155 9.81 -20.79 1.04
CA ILE A 155 8.82 -21.77 1.52
C ILE A 155 9.39 -23.19 1.48
N VAL A 156 10.09 -23.56 0.40
CA VAL A 156 10.62 -24.91 0.16
C VAL A 156 11.92 -25.16 0.94
N GLY A 157 12.74 -24.12 1.16
CA GLY A 157 14.02 -24.23 1.88
C GLY A 157 13.89 -24.50 3.37
N GLY A 158 12.73 -24.26 3.98
CA GLY A 158 12.48 -24.47 5.42
C GLY A 158 12.25 -25.92 5.85
N GLY A 159 12.09 -26.86 4.92
CA GLY A 159 11.64 -28.23 5.22
C GLY A 159 12.71 -29.33 5.25
N LYS A 160 13.98 -29.05 4.95
CA LYS A 160 15.01 -30.10 4.76
C LYS A 160 16.05 -30.23 5.89
N GLY A 161 15.95 -29.43 6.95
CA GLY A 161 16.96 -29.39 8.01
C GLY A 161 16.66 -30.20 9.28
N GLU A 162 15.41 -30.56 9.54
CA GLU A 162 14.99 -31.17 10.83
C GLU A 162 14.91 -32.71 10.80
N GLU A 163 14.73 -33.33 9.63
CA GLU A 163 14.50 -34.78 9.53
C GLU A 163 15.78 -35.63 9.63
N ALA A 164 16.96 -35.01 9.48
CA ALA A 164 18.24 -35.72 9.50
C ALA A 164 18.88 -35.90 10.91
N ALA A 165 18.34 -35.23 11.94
CA ALA A 165 18.91 -35.25 13.28
C ALA A 165 18.33 -36.34 14.21
N GLU A 166 17.18 -36.91 13.88
CA GLU A 166 16.49 -37.90 14.74
C GLU A 166 16.91 -39.36 14.49
N ILE A 167 17.57 -39.67 13.37
CA ILE A 167 17.94 -41.05 12.99
C ILE A 167 19.36 -41.43 13.49
N ARG A 168 19.77 -40.94 14.66
CA ARG A 168 21.05 -41.30 15.29
C ARG A 168 20.94 -41.56 16.79
N ILE A 169 19.99 -42.41 17.20
CA ILE A 169 20.17 -43.18 18.45
C ILE A 169 19.60 -44.60 18.29
N PRO A 170 20.45 -45.61 18.05
CA PRO A 170 20.24 -46.93 18.62
C PRO A 170 21.10 -47.08 19.89
N ARG A 171 20.42 -47.34 21.02
CA ARG A 171 21.05 -47.89 22.23
C ARG A 171 21.49 -49.33 22.00
#